data_AF-A0A453B2T1-F1
#
_entry.id   AF-A0A453B2T1-F1
#
_cell.length_a   1.000
_cell.length_b   1.000
_cell.length_c   1.000
_cell.angle_alpha   90.00
_cell.angle_beta   90.00
_cell.angle_gamma   90.00
#
_symmetry.space_group_name_H-M   'P 1'
#
loop_
_entity.id
_entity.type
_entity.pdbx_description
1 polymer ?
#
loop_
_entity_poly.entity_id
_entity_poly.type
_entity_poly.pdbx_seq_one_letter_code
_entity_poly.pdbx_strand_id
1 'polypeptide(L)'
;RRKFIQLELENAQKEIPQCKEELEAAEMAKSRVLDELETTKRIIEELKHELEKAQMEEVQAKQDSELAQLRVQEIERGVADDSSVIAKTQMEVAKERHEKSVAELKSVKEELRTLHEEYATLVNERDRAIKRAEEVLAAGKDIEKRVEGLTVELIAAKGSLELAHAAHHDAEERRIGAVLAKEQDCLAWDGELVQAQEELQQLNNKLLSQNDLKKNLEANLRKLHGLKSELADYVESILCKEALGVAKEHESEDARQISSSIKETLASTQKELEEVKANIENTKTEAKLLRVAATTLRSELDREKASLDSLQQREVMASIAVSSLEAELNRTQKEIESVRSKEEDAQEKMVELPKMLQQAAQEAEDAKDAAQAAEEELRKAKEDTEQTKAAATTTSSRLCAVLKEIEASKASERLALAAVRALKESKEASNVEDSPRGVTLPISEYYALSKKAQEAEELANEKVAEALTQVESAKGSELESLDRLTEAAKEMDEKKRTLELALERAERANEGKLAAEQQLRKWRSDHEQRRKIQEAAKRAVNPVSSPFVDPYLKEQDSRLHMSGSSYEDHVPNRKLRKKKSFLPRMGSFLSRNTPAQT
;
A
#
# COMPACT_ATOMS: atom_id res chain seq x y z
N ARG A 1 -1.75 -15.97 6.21
CA ARG A 1 -1.62 -14.58 6.74
C ARG A 1 -0.26 -14.33 7.42
N ARG A 2 -0.01 -14.64 8.70
CA ARG A 2 1.24 -14.23 9.42
C ARG A 2 2.57 -14.45 8.66
N LYS A 3 2.80 -15.63 8.09
CA LYS A 3 4.01 -15.94 7.27
C LYS A 3 4.17 -15.07 6.01
N PHE A 4 3.05 -14.65 5.40
CA PHE A 4 3.03 -13.77 4.23
C PHE A 4 3.36 -12.33 4.63
N ILE A 5 2.70 -11.79 5.68
CA ILE A 5 3.00 -10.46 6.24
C ILE A 5 4.50 -10.37 6.59
N GLN A 6 5.06 -11.41 7.21
CA GLN A 6 6.48 -11.43 7.56
C GLN A 6 7.40 -11.46 6.33
N LEU A 7 7.09 -12.23 5.29
CA LEU A 7 7.87 -12.26 4.05
C LEU A 7 7.88 -10.89 3.33
N GLU A 8 6.71 -10.26 3.20
CA GLU A 8 6.59 -8.93 2.59
C GLU A 8 7.32 -7.85 3.41
N LEU A 9 7.29 -7.94 4.74
CA LEU A 9 8.01 -7.02 5.63
C LEU A 9 9.53 -7.26 5.56
N GLU A 10 9.98 -8.51 5.46
CA GLU A 10 11.39 -8.87 5.18
C GLU A 10 11.84 -8.44 3.76
N ASN A 11 10.94 -8.30 2.78
CA ASN A 11 11.27 -7.76 1.46
C ASN A 11 11.38 -6.23 1.51
N ALA A 12 10.41 -5.55 2.11
CA ALA A 12 10.46 -4.11 2.33
C ALA A 12 11.70 -3.67 3.12
N GLN A 13 12.13 -4.45 4.13
CA GLN A 13 13.38 -4.20 4.87
C GLN A 13 14.65 -4.25 4.01
N LYS A 14 14.63 -4.94 2.86
CA LYS A 14 15.74 -4.98 1.89
C LYS A 14 15.65 -3.84 0.86
N GLU A 15 14.42 -3.46 0.48
CA GLU A 15 14.15 -2.39 -0.49
C GLU A 15 14.37 -0.98 0.11
N ILE A 16 14.03 -0.75 1.39
CA ILE A 16 14.25 0.53 2.09
C ILE A 16 15.70 1.06 1.97
N PRO A 17 16.75 0.29 2.34
CA PRO A 17 18.12 0.80 2.23
C PRO A 17 18.56 1.01 0.78
N GLN A 18 18.09 0.20 -0.17
CA GLN A 18 18.39 0.35 -1.60
C GLN A 18 17.80 1.66 -2.14
N CYS A 19 16.50 1.87 -1.93
CA CYS A 19 15.82 3.11 -2.32
C CYS A 19 16.44 4.35 -1.65
N LYS A 20 16.93 4.22 -0.41
CA LYS A 20 17.64 5.30 0.28
C LYS A 20 19.00 5.61 -0.34
N GLU A 21 19.82 4.60 -0.66
CA GLU A 21 21.10 4.79 -1.35
C GLU A 21 20.90 5.42 -2.75
N GLU A 22 19.85 5.01 -3.47
CA GLU A 22 19.46 5.61 -4.75
C GLU A 22 18.99 7.06 -4.60
N LEU A 23 18.24 7.38 -3.54
CA LEU A 23 17.78 8.75 -3.26
C LEU A 23 18.94 9.68 -2.92
N GLU A 24 19.85 9.24 -2.04
CA GLU A 24 21.07 9.99 -1.71
C GLU A 24 21.94 10.19 -2.96
N ALA A 25 22.02 9.21 -3.86
CA ALA A 25 22.71 9.34 -5.14
C ALA A 25 22.01 10.32 -6.11
N ALA A 26 20.67 10.33 -6.17
CA ALA A 26 19.89 11.20 -7.04
C ALA A 26 19.95 12.67 -6.62
N GLU A 27 19.76 12.97 -5.33
CA GLU A 27 19.90 14.33 -4.79
C GLU A 27 21.35 14.84 -4.91
N MET A 28 22.36 13.98 -4.69
CA MET A 28 23.76 14.36 -4.91
C MET A 28 24.11 14.62 -6.39
N ALA A 29 23.41 14.00 -7.34
CA ALA A 29 23.57 14.31 -8.76
C ALA A 29 22.90 15.65 -9.11
N LYS A 30 21.66 15.83 -8.67
CA LYS A 30 20.86 17.07 -8.80
C LYS A 30 21.60 18.30 -8.23
N SER A 31 22.21 18.19 -7.05
CA SER A 31 23.02 19.27 -6.46
C SER A 31 24.19 19.67 -7.36
N ARG A 32 24.98 18.70 -7.84
CA ARG A 32 26.17 19.00 -8.68
C ARG A 32 25.80 19.69 -9.98
N VAL A 33 24.72 19.26 -10.63
CA VAL A 33 24.29 19.90 -11.89
C VAL A 33 23.80 21.33 -11.64
N LEU A 34 23.24 21.64 -10.46
CA LEU A 34 22.92 23.02 -10.06
C LEU A 34 24.20 23.85 -9.82
N ASP A 35 25.20 23.29 -9.14
CA ASP A 35 26.50 23.94 -8.91
C ASP A 35 27.24 24.22 -10.25
N GLU A 36 27.22 23.26 -11.18
CA GLU A 36 27.78 23.39 -12.53
C GLU A 36 26.99 24.42 -13.36
N LEU A 37 25.65 24.42 -13.31
CA LEU A 37 24.80 25.40 -13.98
C LEU A 37 25.10 26.84 -13.49
N GLU A 38 25.33 27.05 -12.20
CA GLU A 38 25.66 28.36 -11.65
C GLU A 38 27.08 28.82 -12.05
N THR A 39 28.05 27.91 -12.05
CA THR A 39 29.42 28.24 -12.48
C THR A 39 29.52 28.54 -13.98
N THR A 40 28.90 27.74 -14.84
CA THR A 40 28.82 28.04 -16.29
C THR A 40 28.06 29.34 -16.56
N LYS A 41 26.98 29.64 -15.82
CA LYS A 41 26.26 30.93 -15.94
C LYS A 41 27.18 32.12 -15.68
N ARG A 42 28.04 32.04 -14.65
CA ARG A 42 29.01 33.09 -14.31
C ARG A 42 30.04 33.29 -15.43
N ILE A 43 30.57 32.20 -15.99
CA ILE A 43 31.55 32.27 -17.09
C ILE A 43 30.90 32.83 -18.38
N ILE A 44 29.61 32.54 -18.62
CA ILE A 44 28.83 33.19 -19.70
C ILE A 44 28.69 34.71 -19.49
N GLU A 45 28.53 35.15 -18.24
CA GLU A 45 28.45 36.58 -17.89
C GLU A 45 29.83 37.26 -18.03
N GLU A 46 30.92 36.57 -17.71
CA GLU A 46 32.30 37.01 -17.92
C GLU A 46 32.66 37.12 -19.42
N LEU A 47 32.44 36.06 -20.22
CA LEU A 47 32.70 36.06 -21.67
C LEU A 47 31.83 37.07 -22.45
N LYS A 48 30.64 37.44 -21.94
CA LYS A 48 29.84 38.52 -22.53
C LYS A 48 30.57 39.87 -22.45
N HIS A 49 31.25 40.13 -21.33
CA HIS A 49 32.02 41.36 -21.16
C HIS A 49 33.32 41.35 -21.97
N GLU A 50 33.99 40.20 -22.09
CA GLU A 50 35.13 40.07 -23.01
C GLU A 50 34.73 40.21 -24.48
N LEU A 51 33.53 39.77 -24.85
CA LEU A 51 32.95 39.97 -26.19
C LEU A 51 32.66 41.44 -26.48
N GLU A 52 32.13 42.20 -25.52
CA GLU A 52 31.95 43.67 -25.63
C GLU A 52 33.31 44.36 -25.85
N LYS A 53 34.33 43.96 -25.08
CA LYS A 53 35.68 44.49 -25.20
C LYS A 53 36.31 44.19 -26.57
N ALA A 54 36.24 42.95 -27.04
CA ALA A 54 36.79 42.55 -28.33
C ALA A 54 36.11 43.25 -29.52
N GLN A 55 34.82 43.60 -29.40
CA GLN A 55 34.13 44.43 -30.41
C GLN A 55 34.67 45.86 -30.47
N MET A 56 34.95 46.48 -29.31
CA MET A 56 35.56 47.81 -29.28
C MET A 56 36.98 47.80 -29.85
N GLU A 57 37.77 46.77 -29.55
CA GLU A 57 39.14 46.63 -30.06
C GLU A 57 39.18 46.36 -31.60
N GLU A 58 38.22 45.59 -32.14
CA GLU A 58 38.07 45.39 -33.59
C GLU A 58 37.68 46.66 -34.34
N VAL A 59 36.68 47.40 -33.82
CA VAL A 59 36.24 48.67 -34.41
C VAL A 59 37.36 49.72 -34.41
N GLN A 60 38.18 49.78 -33.35
CA GLN A 60 39.34 50.68 -33.31
C GLN A 60 40.42 50.27 -34.32
N ALA A 61 40.83 49.00 -34.34
CA ALA A 61 41.85 48.52 -35.26
C ALA A 61 41.42 48.66 -36.74
N LYS A 62 40.12 48.54 -37.02
CA LYS A 62 39.53 48.81 -38.34
C LYS A 62 39.70 50.27 -38.76
N GLN A 63 39.36 51.22 -37.89
CA GLN A 63 39.53 52.65 -38.16
C GLN A 63 41.00 53.01 -38.41
N ASP A 64 41.92 52.44 -37.64
CA ASP A 64 43.37 52.63 -37.81
C ASP A 64 43.87 52.06 -39.17
N SER A 65 43.34 50.92 -39.60
CA SER A 65 43.63 50.31 -40.92
C SER A 65 43.08 51.14 -42.08
N GLU A 66 41.83 51.60 -42.01
CA GLU A 66 41.22 52.48 -43.01
C GLU A 66 41.98 53.82 -43.14
N LEU A 67 42.37 54.42 -42.00
CA LEU A 67 43.17 55.64 -41.95
C LEU A 67 44.58 55.45 -42.55
N ALA A 68 45.22 54.31 -42.30
CA ALA A 68 46.52 53.99 -42.90
C ALA A 68 46.41 53.77 -44.43
N GLN A 69 45.33 53.14 -44.90
CA GLN A 69 45.07 52.94 -46.32
C GLN A 69 44.84 54.27 -47.07
N LEU A 70 44.15 55.25 -46.45
CA LEU A 70 43.99 56.59 -47.02
C LEU A 70 45.34 57.33 -47.18
N ARG A 71 46.23 57.24 -46.18
CA ARG A 71 47.58 57.85 -46.23
C ARG A 71 48.43 57.29 -47.36
N VAL A 72 48.33 55.98 -47.67
CA VAL A 72 49.01 55.40 -48.83
C VAL A 72 48.51 56.02 -50.14
N GLN A 73 47.19 56.12 -50.32
CA GLN A 73 46.59 56.71 -51.54
C GLN A 73 46.94 58.19 -51.74
N GLU A 74 47.16 58.93 -50.65
CA GLU A 74 47.60 60.33 -50.70
C GLU A 74 49.07 60.44 -51.14
N ILE A 75 49.95 59.61 -50.58
CA ILE A 75 51.39 59.60 -50.91
C ILE A 75 51.63 59.09 -52.34
N GLU A 76 50.90 58.07 -52.80
CA GLU A 76 50.94 57.56 -54.18
C GLU A 76 50.52 58.59 -55.24
N ARG A 77 49.84 59.68 -54.83
CA ARG A 77 49.48 60.80 -55.71
C ARG A 77 50.49 61.96 -55.68
N GLY A 78 51.54 61.87 -54.85
CA GLY A 78 52.36 63.03 -54.48
C GLY A 78 53.89 62.90 -54.62
N VAL A 79 54.52 61.85 -54.05
CA VAL A 79 55.97 61.89 -53.71
C VAL A 79 56.70 60.56 -53.97
N ALA A 80 58.02 60.64 -54.12
CA ALA A 80 58.98 59.59 -54.49
C ALA A 80 58.93 58.27 -53.68
N ASP A 81 59.39 57.21 -54.34
CA ASP A 81 59.24 55.79 -53.98
C ASP A 81 59.54 55.44 -52.52
N ASP A 82 60.66 55.90 -51.95
CA ASP A 82 61.07 55.55 -50.58
C ASP A 82 59.99 55.93 -49.54
N SER A 83 59.28 57.04 -49.75
CA SER A 83 58.17 57.46 -48.88
C SER A 83 56.91 56.61 -49.06
N SER A 84 56.66 56.13 -50.28
CA SER A 84 55.58 55.20 -50.60
C SER A 84 55.79 53.84 -49.94
N VAL A 85 57.03 53.33 -49.91
CA VAL A 85 57.38 52.05 -49.26
C VAL A 85 57.14 52.08 -47.74
N ILE A 86 57.53 53.17 -47.07
CA ILE A 86 57.29 53.34 -45.63
C ILE A 86 55.78 53.43 -45.32
N ALA A 87 55.00 54.15 -46.13
CA ALA A 87 53.55 54.22 -45.95
C ALA A 87 52.87 52.85 -46.16
N LYS A 88 53.30 52.09 -47.18
CA LYS A 88 52.75 50.78 -47.51
C LYS A 88 52.99 49.76 -46.39
N THR A 89 54.20 49.69 -45.85
CA THR A 89 54.50 48.81 -44.70
C THR A 89 53.73 49.19 -43.43
N GLN A 90 53.45 50.48 -43.20
CA GLN A 90 52.57 50.89 -42.08
C GLN A 90 51.10 50.49 -42.30
N MET A 91 50.57 50.59 -43.52
CA MET A 91 49.23 50.09 -43.86
C MET A 91 49.15 48.57 -43.68
N GLU A 92 50.18 47.83 -44.06
CA GLU A 92 50.22 46.36 -43.93
C GLU A 92 50.17 45.95 -42.45
N VAL A 93 50.99 46.54 -41.59
CA VAL A 93 50.95 46.33 -40.13
C VAL A 93 49.61 46.76 -39.50
N ALA A 94 48.93 47.78 -40.04
CA ALA A 94 47.61 48.18 -39.58
C ALA A 94 46.52 47.16 -39.96
N LYS A 95 46.60 46.58 -41.17
CA LYS A 95 45.74 45.47 -41.60
C LYS A 95 45.98 44.21 -40.78
N GLU A 96 47.23 43.80 -40.54
CA GLU A 96 47.56 42.66 -39.67
C GLU A 96 46.95 42.80 -38.26
N ARG A 97 46.94 44.01 -37.69
CA ARG A 97 46.27 44.29 -36.41
C ARG A 97 44.76 44.17 -36.49
N HIS A 98 44.14 44.70 -37.55
CA HIS A 98 42.71 44.54 -37.77
C HIS A 98 42.34 43.06 -37.95
N GLU A 99 43.04 42.33 -38.81
CA GLU A 99 42.83 40.89 -39.02
C GLU A 99 43.01 40.08 -37.73
N LYS A 100 44.01 40.42 -36.89
CA LYS A 100 44.18 39.84 -35.56
C LYS A 100 42.98 40.13 -34.64
N SER A 101 42.52 41.39 -34.57
CA SER A 101 41.36 41.76 -33.73
C SER A 101 40.06 41.09 -34.20
N VAL A 102 39.87 40.92 -35.52
CA VAL A 102 38.75 40.17 -36.11
C VAL A 102 38.86 38.68 -35.76
N ALA A 103 40.06 38.10 -35.73
CA ALA A 103 40.28 36.72 -35.31
C ALA A 103 40.01 36.52 -33.80
N GLU A 104 40.45 37.44 -32.94
CA GLU A 104 40.18 37.41 -31.49
C GLU A 104 38.68 37.58 -31.20
N LEU A 105 38.03 38.56 -31.83
CA LEU A 105 36.57 38.73 -31.77
C LEU A 105 35.80 37.50 -32.27
N LYS A 106 36.33 36.81 -33.30
CA LYS A 106 35.75 35.55 -33.79
C LYS A 106 35.94 34.40 -32.78
N SER A 107 37.07 34.34 -32.08
CA SER A 107 37.31 33.35 -31.01
C SER A 107 36.29 33.51 -29.87
N VAL A 108 36.14 34.71 -29.32
CA VAL A 108 35.19 34.96 -28.23
C VAL A 108 33.73 34.72 -28.67
N LYS A 109 33.39 34.97 -29.94
CA LYS A 109 32.08 34.60 -30.55
C LYS A 109 31.90 33.10 -30.81
N GLU A 110 32.97 32.31 -30.79
CA GLU A 110 32.93 30.85 -30.83
C GLU A 110 32.75 30.31 -29.41
N GLU A 111 33.62 30.72 -28.49
CA GLU A 111 33.66 30.33 -27.08
C GLU A 111 32.38 30.68 -26.33
N LEU A 112 31.81 31.88 -26.56
CA LEU A 112 30.52 32.24 -25.98
C LEU A 112 29.38 31.36 -26.53
N ARG A 113 29.46 30.89 -27.78
CA ARG A 113 28.41 30.06 -28.39
C ARG A 113 28.46 28.64 -27.86
N THR A 114 29.64 28.02 -27.86
CA THR A 114 29.83 26.68 -27.30
C THR A 114 29.43 26.66 -25.82
N LEU A 115 29.74 27.71 -25.05
CA LEU A 115 29.34 27.77 -23.65
C LEU A 115 27.82 27.95 -23.44
N HIS A 116 27.10 28.63 -24.35
CA HIS A 116 25.62 28.64 -24.31
C HIS A 116 25.03 27.29 -24.72
N GLU A 117 25.64 26.57 -25.67
CA GLU A 117 25.25 25.20 -26.03
C GLU A 117 25.46 24.27 -24.82
N GLU A 118 26.61 24.35 -24.15
CA GLU A 118 26.86 23.62 -22.89
C GLU A 118 25.85 23.97 -21.79
N TYR A 119 25.52 25.26 -21.61
CA TYR A 119 24.50 25.70 -20.65
C TYR A 119 23.11 25.15 -20.97
N ALA A 120 22.71 25.12 -22.25
CA ALA A 120 21.47 24.47 -22.68
C ALA A 120 21.50 22.96 -22.35
N THR A 121 22.65 22.29 -22.45
CA THR A 121 22.77 20.90 -21.99
C THR A 121 22.69 20.78 -20.46
N LEU A 122 23.25 21.71 -19.69
CA LEU A 122 23.23 21.72 -18.21
C LEU A 122 21.80 21.80 -17.68
N VAL A 123 20.96 22.66 -18.26
CA VAL A 123 19.51 22.70 -18.00
C VAL A 123 18.88 21.32 -18.24
N ASN A 124 19.25 20.65 -19.34
CA ASN A 124 18.72 19.34 -19.70
C ASN A 124 19.25 18.16 -18.84
N GLU A 125 20.32 18.27 -18.06
CA GLU A 125 20.50 17.33 -16.93
C GLU A 125 19.75 17.76 -15.68
N ARG A 126 19.70 19.06 -15.35
CA ARG A 126 19.04 19.53 -14.13
C ARG A 126 17.64 18.93 -14.04
N ASP A 127 16.89 19.00 -15.13
CA ASP A 127 15.51 18.52 -15.17
C ASP A 127 15.42 16.98 -15.18
N ARG A 128 16.39 16.27 -15.78
CA ARG A 128 16.50 14.80 -15.67
C ARG A 128 16.91 14.33 -14.27
N ALA A 129 17.74 15.10 -13.57
CA ALA A 129 18.22 14.80 -12.23
C ALA A 129 17.16 15.11 -11.16
N ILE A 130 16.41 16.21 -11.32
CA ILE A 130 15.20 16.50 -10.55
C ILE A 130 14.19 15.37 -10.75
N LYS A 131 13.82 15.04 -12.00
CA LYS A 131 12.84 13.98 -12.28
C LYS A 131 13.27 12.62 -11.71
N ARG A 132 14.55 12.25 -11.79
CA ARG A 132 15.06 11.02 -11.16
C ARG A 132 14.95 11.05 -9.64
N ALA A 133 15.22 12.17 -8.98
CA ALA A 133 15.04 12.29 -7.54
C ALA A 133 13.56 12.16 -7.16
N GLU A 134 12.64 12.74 -7.93
CA GLU A 134 11.19 12.61 -7.76
C GLU A 134 10.70 11.18 -7.99
N GLU A 135 11.20 10.48 -9.01
CA GLU A 135 10.91 9.07 -9.29
C GLU A 135 11.33 8.14 -8.13
N VAL A 136 12.52 8.35 -7.56
CA VAL A 136 13.00 7.56 -6.41
C VAL A 136 12.25 7.93 -5.12
N LEU A 137 11.90 9.21 -4.91
CA LEU A 137 11.04 9.63 -3.79
C LEU A 137 9.65 8.99 -3.86
N ALA A 138 9.07 8.88 -5.06
CA ALA A 138 7.79 8.21 -5.25
C ALA A 138 7.87 6.71 -4.91
N ALA A 139 8.88 6.01 -5.42
CA ALA A 139 9.12 4.59 -5.09
C ALA A 139 9.31 4.37 -3.58
N GLY A 140 10.10 5.22 -2.92
CA GLY A 140 10.29 5.18 -1.46
C GLY A 140 9.00 5.37 -0.68
N LYS A 141 8.13 6.27 -1.14
CA LYS A 141 6.81 6.53 -0.53
C LYS A 141 5.82 5.38 -0.72
N ASP A 142 5.93 4.62 -1.81
CA ASP A 142 5.10 3.41 -2.00
C ASP A 142 5.60 2.23 -1.15
N ILE A 143 6.91 2.11 -0.94
CA ILE A 143 7.50 1.20 0.06
C ILE A 143 7.03 1.56 1.47
N GLU A 144 6.99 2.86 1.82
CA GLU A 144 6.49 3.38 3.11
C GLU A 144 5.03 2.96 3.35
N LYS A 145 4.10 3.31 2.45
CA LYS A 145 2.67 2.90 2.52
C LYS A 145 2.50 1.39 2.70
N ARG A 146 3.30 0.59 1.99
CA ARG A 146 3.25 -0.88 2.05
C ARG A 146 3.67 -1.37 3.44
N VAL A 147 4.68 -0.77 4.06
CA VAL A 147 5.10 -1.08 5.44
C VAL A 147 4.06 -0.64 6.46
N GLU A 148 3.43 0.52 6.29
CA GLU A 148 2.31 0.96 7.13
C GLU A 148 1.15 -0.04 7.10
N GLY A 149 0.69 -0.44 5.90
CA GLY A 149 -0.37 -1.42 5.72
C GLY A 149 -0.04 -2.79 6.34
N LEU A 150 1.16 -3.30 6.11
CA LEU A 150 1.65 -4.55 6.73
C LEU A 150 1.72 -4.44 8.27
N THR A 151 2.02 -3.25 8.81
CA THR A 151 2.06 -3.00 10.25
C THR A 151 0.65 -3.01 10.85
N VAL A 152 -0.34 -2.39 10.19
CA VAL A 152 -1.75 -2.45 10.59
C VAL A 152 -2.27 -3.89 10.55
N GLU A 153 -1.97 -4.64 9.49
CA GLU A 153 -2.30 -6.06 9.40
C GLU A 153 -1.65 -6.90 10.51
N LEU A 154 -0.39 -6.62 10.86
CA LEU A 154 0.33 -7.30 11.93
C LEU A 154 -0.29 -7.03 13.31
N ILE A 155 -0.70 -5.79 13.57
CA ILE A 155 -1.41 -5.39 14.80
C ILE A 155 -2.78 -6.07 14.89
N ALA A 156 -3.56 -6.04 13.81
CA ALA A 156 -4.87 -6.71 13.75
C ALA A 156 -4.75 -8.23 13.95
N ALA A 157 -3.76 -8.87 13.29
CA ALA A 157 -3.48 -10.29 13.45
C ALA A 157 -3.03 -10.63 14.89
N LYS A 158 -2.24 -9.76 15.53
CA LYS A 158 -1.85 -9.91 16.94
C LYS A 158 -3.06 -9.81 17.87
N GLY A 159 -3.89 -8.77 17.72
CA GLY A 159 -5.11 -8.59 18.54
C GLY A 159 -6.08 -9.77 18.41
N SER A 160 -6.26 -10.31 17.20
CA SER A 160 -7.10 -11.50 16.99
C SER A 160 -6.54 -12.77 17.67
N LEU A 161 -5.21 -12.89 17.79
CA LEU A 161 -4.55 -13.99 18.50
C LEU A 161 -4.70 -13.83 20.02
N GLU A 162 -4.57 -12.61 20.54
CA GLU A 162 -4.74 -12.31 21.97
C GLU A 162 -6.19 -12.54 22.43
N LEU A 163 -7.18 -12.15 21.61
CA LEU A 163 -8.59 -12.48 21.84
C LEU A 163 -8.86 -13.99 21.79
N ALA A 164 -8.25 -14.72 20.86
CA ALA A 164 -8.38 -16.18 20.80
C ALA A 164 -7.74 -16.89 22.01
N HIS A 165 -6.62 -16.37 22.51
CA HIS A 165 -6.00 -16.87 23.74
C HIS A 165 -6.86 -16.60 24.98
N ALA A 166 -7.46 -15.42 25.09
CA ALA A 166 -8.40 -15.10 26.18
C ALA A 166 -9.62 -16.03 26.15
N ALA A 167 -10.29 -16.14 25.00
CA ALA A 167 -11.44 -17.03 24.83
C ALA A 167 -11.11 -18.51 25.13
N HIS A 168 -9.91 -18.98 24.79
CA HIS A 168 -9.42 -20.30 25.20
C HIS A 168 -9.21 -20.42 26.71
N HIS A 169 -8.64 -19.40 27.36
CA HIS A 169 -8.43 -19.41 28.80
C HIS A 169 -9.75 -19.44 29.57
N ASP A 170 -10.71 -18.58 29.23
CA ASP A 170 -12.05 -18.60 29.81
C ASP A 170 -12.77 -19.95 29.60
N ALA A 171 -12.59 -20.57 28.42
CA ALA A 171 -13.19 -21.86 28.11
C ALA A 171 -12.59 -22.98 28.99
N GLU A 172 -11.28 -22.93 29.24
CA GLU A 172 -10.58 -23.85 30.13
C GLU A 172 -10.97 -23.63 31.60
N GLU A 173 -11.14 -22.37 32.05
CA GLU A 173 -11.66 -22.07 33.39
C GLU A 173 -13.09 -22.61 33.58
N ARG A 174 -13.99 -22.37 32.61
CA ARG A 174 -15.35 -22.94 32.62
C ARG A 174 -15.33 -24.47 32.60
N ARG A 175 -14.40 -25.09 31.87
CA ARG A 175 -14.20 -26.55 31.85
C ARG A 175 -13.76 -27.08 33.21
N ILE A 176 -12.82 -26.42 33.87
CA ILE A 176 -12.34 -26.79 35.21
C ILE A 176 -13.45 -26.60 36.25
N GLY A 177 -14.17 -25.47 36.22
CA GLY A 177 -15.31 -25.22 37.10
C GLY A 177 -16.42 -26.26 36.97
N ALA A 178 -16.76 -26.67 35.74
CA ALA A 178 -17.75 -27.71 35.49
C ALA A 178 -17.30 -29.11 35.99
N VAL A 179 -16.00 -29.42 35.93
CA VAL A 179 -15.45 -30.65 36.52
C VAL A 179 -15.51 -30.61 38.05
N LEU A 180 -15.09 -29.50 38.66
CA LEU A 180 -15.11 -29.34 40.12
C LEU A 180 -16.54 -29.36 40.70
N ALA A 181 -17.51 -28.75 40.02
CA ALA A 181 -18.92 -28.83 40.41
C ALA A 181 -19.43 -30.27 40.40
N LYS A 182 -19.15 -31.01 39.31
CA LYS A 182 -19.50 -32.44 39.22
C LYS A 182 -18.81 -33.29 40.29
N GLU A 183 -17.56 -33.00 40.63
CA GLU A 183 -16.84 -33.69 41.71
C GLU A 183 -17.48 -33.42 43.09
N GLN A 184 -17.97 -32.19 43.34
CA GLN A 184 -18.74 -31.86 44.54
C GLN A 184 -20.11 -32.56 44.57
N ASP A 185 -20.83 -32.61 43.45
CA ASP A 185 -22.10 -33.35 43.33
C ASP A 185 -21.89 -34.85 43.62
N CYS A 186 -20.84 -35.47 43.07
CA CYS A 186 -20.51 -36.87 43.36
C CYS A 186 -20.19 -37.10 44.84
N LEU A 187 -19.41 -36.21 45.48
CA LEU A 187 -19.11 -36.31 46.91
C LEU A 187 -20.35 -36.12 47.80
N ALA A 188 -21.31 -35.29 47.36
CA ALA A 188 -22.59 -35.14 48.05
C ALA A 188 -23.43 -36.43 47.94
N TRP A 189 -23.55 -37.02 46.75
CA TRP A 189 -24.28 -38.28 46.54
C TRP A 189 -23.63 -39.47 47.27
N ASP A 190 -22.30 -39.54 47.35
CA ASP A 190 -21.60 -40.55 48.15
C ASP A 190 -21.93 -40.38 49.65
N GLY A 191 -22.05 -39.15 50.15
CA GLY A 191 -22.49 -38.85 51.52
C GLY A 191 -23.94 -39.25 51.79
N GLU A 192 -24.86 -38.89 50.89
CA GLU A 192 -26.28 -39.28 50.96
C GLU A 192 -26.45 -40.81 50.91
N LEU A 193 -25.66 -41.50 50.07
CA LEU A 193 -25.65 -42.95 49.95
C LEU A 193 -25.19 -43.63 51.25
N VAL A 194 -24.13 -43.11 51.89
CA VAL A 194 -23.65 -43.62 53.19
C VAL A 194 -24.71 -43.41 54.27
N GLN A 195 -25.32 -42.21 54.37
CA GLN A 195 -26.39 -41.96 55.34
C GLN A 195 -27.59 -42.90 55.12
N ALA A 196 -28.06 -43.06 53.87
CA ALA A 196 -29.15 -43.96 53.54
C ALA A 196 -28.81 -45.43 53.89
N GLN A 197 -27.56 -45.85 53.70
CA GLN A 197 -27.08 -47.17 54.09
C GLN A 197 -27.05 -47.36 55.62
N GLU A 198 -26.63 -46.36 56.39
CA GLU A 198 -26.70 -46.38 57.85
C GLU A 198 -28.16 -46.44 58.35
N GLU A 199 -29.07 -45.64 57.78
CA GLU A 199 -30.49 -45.64 58.14
C GLU A 199 -31.15 -47.00 57.83
N LEU A 200 -30.85 -47.61 56.68
CA LEU A 200 -31.29 -48.97 56.33
C LEU A 200 -30.73 -50.00 57.32
N GLN A 201 -29.47 -49.89 57.74
CA GLN A 201 -28.88 -50.80 58.72
C GLN A 201 -29.50 -50.64 60.11
N GLN A 202 -29.81 -49.41 60.54
CA GLN A 202 -30.57 -49.16 61.76
C GLN A 202 -31.99 -49.74 61.69
N LEU A 203 -32.68 -49.58 60.55
CA LEU A 203 -34.04 -50.07 60.35
C LEU A 203 -34.07 -51.62 60.32
N ASN A 204 -33.08 -52.25 59.70
CA ASN A 204 -32.90 -53.70 59.76
C ASN A 204 -32.68 -54.22 61.19
N ASN A 205 -31.86 -53.53 62.00
CA ASN A 205 -31.67 -53.88 63.41
C ASN A 205 -32.97 -53.72 64.24
N LYS A 206 -33.79 -52.71 63.95
CA LYS A 206 -35.13 -52.53 64.54
C LYS A 206 -36.08 -53.65 64.09
N LEU A 207 -36.04 -54.08 62.83
CA LEU A 207 -36.84 -55.17 62.30
C LEU A 207 -36.47 -56.53 62.92
N LEU A 208 -35.18 -56.81 63.11
CA LEU A 208 -34.70 -58.03 63.78
C LEU A 208 -35.19 -58.10 65.23
N SER A 209 -35.03 -57.03 66.00
CA SER A 209 -35.51 -56.98 67.39
C SER A 209 -37.04 -57.03 67.51
N GLN A 210 -37.80 -56.42 66.59
CA GLN A 210 -39.25 -56.60 66.50
C GLN A 210 -39.65 -58.05 66.17
N ASN A 211 -38.91 -58.74 65.28
CA ASN A 211 -39.14 -60.14 64.96
C ASN A 211 -38.90 -61.05 66.18
N ASP A 212 -37.86 -60.79 66.98
CA ASP A 212 -37.61 -61.54 68.21
C ASP A 212 -38.64 -61.24 69.31
N LEU A 213 -39.11 -60.00 69.43
CA LEU A 213 -40.28 -59.67 70.27
C LEU A 213 -41.54 -60.42 69.81
N LYS A 214 -41.77 -60.54 68.49
CA LYS A 214 -42.90 -61.29 67.91
C LYS A 214 -42.81 -62.79 68.24
N LYS A 215 -41.64 -63.43 68.06
CA LYS A 215 -41.41 -64.84 68.46
C LYS A 215 -41.66 -65.06 69.95
N ASN A 216 -41.21 -64.12 70.80
CA ASN A 216 -41.45 -64.17 72.24
C ASN A 216 -42.93 -64.02 72.60
N LEU A 217 -43.67 -63.13 71.92
CA LEU A 217 -45.12 -63.01 72.06
C LEU A 217 -45.85 -64.28 71.62
N GLU A 218 -45.49 -64.86 70.47
CA GLU A 218 -46.03 -66.13 69.98
C GLU A 218 -45.71 -67.32 70.91
N ALA A 219 -44.57 -67.30 71.59
CA ALA A 219 -44.22 -68.29 72.63
C ALA A 219 -45.05 -68.08 73.90
N ASN A 220 -45.26 -66.84 74.34
CA ASN A 220 -46.04 -66.54 75.54
C ASN A 220 -47.56 -66.72 75.31
N LEU A 221 -48.08 -66.47 74.11
CA LEU A 221 -49.45 -66.82 73.73
C LEU A 221 -49.68 -68.33 73.78
N ARG A 222 -48.72 -69.14 73.29
CA ARG A 222 -48.79 -70.62 73.42
C ARG A 222 -48.80 -71.07 74.88
N LYS A 223 -47.97 -70.48 75.75
CA LYS A 223 -48.01 -70.74 77.21
C LYS A 223 -49.36 -70.35 77.83
N LEU A 224 -49.90 -69.19 77.46
CA LEU A 224 -51.20 -68.72 77.96
C LEU A 224 -52.36 -69.63 77.51
N HIS A 225 -52.32 -70.16 76.29
CA HIS A 225 -53.28 -71.16 75.84
C HIS A 225 -53.15 -72.49 76.61
N GLY A 226 -51.93 -72.93 76.93
CA GLY A 226 -51.69 -74.07 77.84
C GLY A 226 -52.30 -73.85 79.22
N LEU A 227 -51.93 -72.76 79.89
CA LEU A 227 -52.48 -72.39 81.21
C LEU A 227 -54.01 -72.20 81.21
N LYS A 228 -54.60 -71.76 80.09
CA LYS A 228 -56.07 -71.69 79.94
C LYS A 228 -56.72 -73.08 79.80
N SER A 229 -56.04 -74.04 79.19
CA SER A 229 -56.49 -75.44 79.19
C SER A 229 -56.41 -76.00 80.61
N GLU A 230 -55.24 -75.91 81.26
CA GLU A 230 -55.03 -76.40 82.63
C GLU A 230 -56.02 -75.79 83.63
N LEU A 231 -56.37 -74.50 83.47
CA LEU A 231 -57.39 -73.83 84.29
C LEU A 231 -58.81 -74.30 83.96
N ALA A 232 -59.13 -74.59 82.69
CA ALA A 232 -60.41 -75.18 82.33
C ALA A 232 -60.56 -76.59 82.92
N ASP A 233 -59.54 -77.43 82.75
CA ASP A 233 -59.46 -78.78 83.33
C ASP A 233 -59.63 -78.74 84.87
N TYR A 234 -59.03 -77.74 85.53
CA TYR A 234 -59.15 -77.52 86.98
C TYR A 234 -60.54 -77.00 87.39
N VAL A 235 -61.13 -76.05 86.66
CA VAL A 235 -62.47 -75.52 86.96
C VAL A 235 -63.56 -76.57 86.71
N GLU A 236 -63.43 -77.38 85.65
CA GLU A 236 -64.29 -78.55 85.42
C GLU A 236 -64.15 -79.57 86.56
N SER A 237 -62.92 -79.78 87.06
CA SER A 237 -62.67 -80.56 88.27
C SER A 237 -63.29 -79.96 89.55
N ILE A 238 -63.49 -78.64 89.65
CA ILE A 238 -64.20 -78.02 90.79
C ILE A 238 -65.72 -78.13 90.62
N LEU A 239 -66.26 -77.84 89.44
CA LEU A 239 -67.70 -77.92 89.18
C LEU A 239 -68.23 -79.35 89.34
N CYS A 240 -67.41 -80.37 89.05
CA CYS A 240 -67.70 -81.78 89.35
C CYS A 240 -67.68 -82.13 90.86
N LYS A 241 -67.23 -81.24 91.74
CA LYS A 241 -67.22 -81.41 93.21
C LYS A 241 -68.29 -80.55 93.91
N GLU A 242 -68.63 -79.39 93.37
CA GLU A 242 -69.50 -78.39 94.03
C GLU A 242 -70.98 -78.46 93.64
N ALA A 243 -71.37 -79.37 92.73
CA ALA A 243 -72.76 -79.58 92.28
C ALA A 243 -73.69 -80.28 93.33
N LEU A 244 -73.54 -79.95 94.62
CA LEU A 244 -74.29 -80.51 95.75
C LEU A 244 -74.59 -79.43 96.83
N GLY A 245 -75.51 -78.49 96.56
CA GLY A 245 -75.93 -77.43 97.50
C GLY A 245 -77.22 -76.68 97.09
N VAL A 246 -77.91 -76.03 98.05
CA VAL A 246 -79.28 -75.44 97.92
C VAL A 246 -79.40 -74.08 98.67
N ALA A 247 -80.41 -73.23 98.36
CA ALA A 247 -80.63 -71.84 98.86
C ALA A 247 -81.80 -71.73 99.93
N LYS A 248 -82.55 -70.63 100.23
CA LYS A 248 -82.94 -69.37 99.52
C LYS A 248 -83.73 -68.39 100.45
N GLU A 249 -83.68 -67.05 100.20
CA GLU A 249 -84.69 -65.99 100.62
C GLU A 249 -84.96 -65.75 102.15
N HIS A 250 -85.73 -64.80 102.73
CA HIS A 250 -86.60 -63.59 102.41
C HIS A 250 -86.85 -62.83 103.78
N GLU A 251 -87.47 -61.65 104.02
CA GLU A 251 -87.74 -60.33 103.35
C GLU A 251 -88.32 -59.31 104.40
N SER A 252 -88.75 -58.09 103.99
CA SER A 252 -89.86 -57.24 104.55
C SER A 252 -89.57 -55.86 105.24
N GLU A 253 -90.51 -54.90 105.09
CA GLU A 253 -90.48 -53.46 105.46
C GLU A 253 -91.93 -52.89 105.65
N ASP A 254 -92.12 -51.72 106.30
CA ASP A 254 -92.95 -50.55 105.84
C ASP A 254 -93.40 -49.59 107.00
N ALA A 255 -93.24 -48.25 106.82
CA ALA A 255 -93.84 -47.21 107.69
C ALA A 255 -93.72 -45.74 107.18
N ARG A 256 -94.84 -44.98 107.33
CA ARG A 256 -94.95 -43.49 107.46
C ARG A 256 -94.81 -42.61 106.19
N GLN A 257 -95.91 -42.60 105.44
CA GLN A 257 -96.27 -41.72 104.34
C GLN A 257 -96.16 -40.19 104.59
N ILE A 258 -96.29 -39.69 105.83
CA ILE A 258 -96.12 -38.24 106.12
C ILE A 258 -94.68 -37.76 105.87
N SER A 259 -93.71 -38.67 105.93
CA SER A 259 -92.34 -38.36 105.51
C SER A 259 -92.23 -38.09 104.00
N SER A 260 -93.19 -38.51 103.16
CA SER A 260 -93.08 -38.41 101.70
C SER A 260 -93.11 -36.95 101.22
N SER A 261 -94.13 -36.16 101.57
CA SER A 261 -94.26 -34.79 101.04
C SER A 261 -93.09 -33.85 101.44
N ILE A 262 -92.53 -34.02 102.65
CA ILE A 262 -91.32 -33.29 103.06
C ILE A 262 -90.06 -33.87 102.38
N LYS A 263 -89.96 -35.20 102.19
CA LYS A 263 -88.91 -35.81 101.34
C LYS A 263 -89.02 -35.34 99.88
N GLU A 264 -90.21 -35.13 99.34
CA GLU A 264 -90.46 -34.74 97.95
C GLU A 264 -90.04 -33.28 97.69
N THR A 265 -90.35 -32.38 98.62
CA THR A 265 -89.91 -30.97 98.54
C THR A 265 -88.40 -30.82 98.82
N LEU A 266 -87.83 -31.61 99.74
CA LEU A 266 -86.37 -31.73 99.87
C LEU A 266 -85.73 -32.36 98.64
N ALA A 267 -86.33 -33.39 98.03
CA ALA A 267 -85.80 -34.04 96.84
C ALA A 267 -85.88 -33.13 95.61
N SER A 268 -86.91 -32.28 95.46
CA SER A 268 -86.97 -31.28 94.39
C SER A 268 -85.86 -30.25 94.57
N THR A 269 -85.79 -29.61 95.74
CA THR A 269 -84.75 -28.59 96.02
C THR A 269 -83.33 -29.15 96.00
N GLN A 270 -83.13 -30.41 96.40
CA GLN A 270 -81.85 -31.11 96.27
C GLN A 270 -81.54 -31.48 94.81
N LYS A 271 -82.53 -31.90 94.01
CA LYS A 271 -82.37 -32.14 92.57
C LYS A 271 -82.01 -30.85 91.83
N GLU A 272 -82.71 -29.75 92.13
CA GLU A 272 -82.42 -28.41 91.60
C GLU A 272 -81.00 -27.97 92.00
N LEU A 273 -80.56 -28.26 93.24
CA LEU A 273 -79.20 -27.98 93.69
C LEU A 273 -78.13 -28.83 92.95
N GLU A 274 -78.37 -30.12 92.73
CA GLU A 274 -77.46 -30.96 91.92
C GLU A 274 -77.47 -30.56 90.43
N GLU A 275 -78.61 -30.10 89.89
CA GLU A 275 -78.71 -29.57 88.53
C GLU A 275 -77.94 -28.24 88.39
N VAL A 276 -78.06 -27.33 89.37
CA VAL A 276 -77.24 -26.10 89.42
C VAL A 276 -75.75 -26.43 89.57
N LYS A 277 -75.36 -27.41 90.39
CA LYS A 277 -73.96 -27.87 90.49
C LYS A 277 -73.46 -28.45 89.16
N ALA A 278 -74.25 -29.28 88.48
CA ALA A 278 -73.91 -29.85 87.18
C ALA A 278 -73.72 -28.74 86.13
N ASN A 279 -74.61 -27.74 86.11
CA ASN A 279 -74.49 -26.58 85.24
C ASN A 279 -73.27 -25.69 85.57
N ILE A 280 -72.89 -25.57 86.85
CA ILE A 280 -71.66 -24.88 87.27
C ILE A 280 -70.41 -25.65 86.82
N GLU A 281 -70.34 -26.97 86.97
CA GLU A 281 -69.19 -27.73 86.48
C GLU A 281 -69.13 -27.80 84.94
N ASN A 282 -70.27 -27.83 84.25
CA ASN A 282 -70.35 -27.76 82.78
C ASN A 282 -69.88 -26.40 82.24
N THR A 283 -70.39 -25.28 82.76
CA THR A 283 -69.91 -23.94 82.35
C THR A 283 -68.43 -23.72 82.71
N LYS A 284 -67.93 -24.37 83.76
CA LYS A 284 -66.52 -24.38 84.16
C LYS A 284 -65.63 -25.29 83.28
N THR A 285 -66.14 -26.35 82.68
CA THR A 285 -65.40 -27.13 81.66
C THR A 285 -65.42 -26.43 80.30
N GLU A 286 -66.55 -25.84 79.92
CA GLU A 286 -66.67 -24.98 78.73
C GLU A 286 -65.72 -23.77 78.82
N ALA A 287 -65.69 -23.05 79.95
CA ALA A 287 -64.78 -21.93 80.16
C ALA A 287 -63.29 -22.32 80.18
N LYS A 288 -62.95 -23.59 80.46
CA LYS A 288 -61.59 -24.13 80.26
C LYS A 288 -61.32 -24.38 78.77
N LEU A 289 -62.27 -25.00 78.06
CA LEU A 289 -62.14 -25.32 76.64
C LEU A 289 -62.03 -24.06 75.78
N LEU A 290 -62.87 -23.05 76.04
CA LEU A 290 -62.80 -21.72 75.42
C LEU A 290 -61.46 -21.02 75.70
N ARG A 291 -60.90 -21.19 76.91
CA ARG A 291 -59.57 -20.65 77.25
C ARG A 291 -58.46 -21.34 76.47
N VAL A 292 -58.51 -22.66 76.33
CA VAL A 292 -57.56 -23.43 75.50
C VAL A 292 -57.66 -22.99 74.04
N ALA A 293 -58.87 -22.91 73.48
CA ALA A 293 -59.10 -22.42 72.12
C ALA A 293 -58.55 -21.00 71.91
N ALA A 294 -58.77 -20.08 72.86
CA ALA A 294 -58.22 -18.73 72.80
C ALA A 294 -56.69 -18.68 72.87
N THR A 295 -56.03 -19.61 73.59
CA THR A 295 -54.56 -19.73 73.56
C THR A 295 -54.06 -20.34 72.25
N THR A 296 -54.74 -21.34 71.69
CA THR A 296 -54.39 -21.94 70.40
C THR A 296 -54.49 -20.90 69.28
N LEU A 297 -55.64 -20.24 69.13
CA LEU A 297 -55.88 -19.18 68.15
C LEU A 297 -54.87 -18.02 68.27
N ARG A 298 -54.39 -17.71 69.48
CA ARG A 298 -53.32 -16.70 69.66
C ARG A 298 -51.99 -17.18 69.11
N SER A 299 -51.57 -18.41 69.44
CA SER A 299 -50.34 -19.00 68.89
C SER A 299 -50.39 -19.25 67.38
N GLU A 300 -51.59 -19.40 66.82
CA GLU A 300 -51.82 -19.42 65.36
C GLU A 300 -51.68 -18.02 64.78
N LEU A 301 -52.36 -17.01 65.34
CA LEU A 301 -52.25 -15.62 64.90
C LEU A 301 -50.80 -15.10 64.96
N ASP A 302 -50.04 -15.43 65.99
CA ASP A 302 -48.64 -15.01 66.13
C ASP A 302 -47.70 -15.76 65.18
N ARG A 303 -48.06 -16.98 64.76
CA ARG A 303 -47.36 -17.73 63.68
C ARG A 303 -47.65 -17.16 62.30
N GLU A 304 -48.90 -16.77 62.03
CA GLU A 304 -49.29 -16.16 60.75
C GLU A 304 -48.71 -14.74 60.57
N LYS A 305 -48.47 -14.00 61.66
CA LYS A 305 -47.65 -12.77 61.59
C LYS A 305 -46.22 -13.07 61.14
N ALA A 306 -45.57 -14.05 61.77
CA ALA A 306 -44.19 -14.43 61.41
C ALA A 306 -44.09 -15.01 59.98
N SER A 307 -45.13 -15.70 59.49
CA SER A 307 -45.20 -16.16 58.09
C SER A 307 -45.37 -14.98 57.12
N LEU A 308 -46.20 -13.99 57.46
CA LEU A 308 -46.39 -12.76 56.70
C LEU A 308 -45.13 -11.89 56.66
N ASP A 309 -44.44 -11.69 57.78
CA ASP A 309 -43.18 -10.94 57.85
C ASP A 309 -42.11 -11.60 56.96
N SER A 310 -42.02 -12.94 56.98
CA SER A 310 -41.14 -13.71 56.09
C SER A 310 -41.54 -13.61 54.62
N LEU A 311 -42.84 -13.50 54.32
CA LEU A 311 -43.35 -13.31 52.97
C LEU A 311 -43.03 -11.92 52.43
N GLN A 312 -43.23 -10.86 53.22
CA GLN A 312 -42.87 -9.49 52.85
C GLN A 312 -41.36 -9.32 52.59
N GLN A 313 -40.50 -9.92 53.43
CA GLN A 313 -39.05 -9.92 53.17
C GLN A 313 -38.70 -10.62 51.84
N ARG A 314 -39.36 -11.74 51.53
CA ARG A 314 -39.16 -12.48 50.27
C ARG A 314 -39.69 -11.71 49.05
N GLU A 315 -40.80 -10.99 49.20
CA GLU A 315 -41.37 -10.10 48.19
C GLU A 315 -40.44 -8.93 47.86
N VAL A 316 -39.88 -8.26 48.88
CA VAL A 316 -38.89 -7.18 48.68
C VAL A 316 -37.64 -7.71 47.96
N MET A 317 -37.11 -8.87 48.38
CA MET A 317 -35.96 -9.49 47.71
C MET A 317 -36.27 -9.89 46.25
N ALA A 318 -37.48 -10.40 45.98
CA ALA A 318 -37.92 -10.70 44.62
C ALA A 318 -38.07 -9.43 43.76
N SER A 319 -38.60 -8.34 44.31
CA SER A 319 -38.71 -7.05 43.62
C SER A 319 -37.33 -6.46 43.25
N ILE A 320 -36.34 -6.59 44.13
CA ILE A 320 -34.94 -6.21 43.83
C ILE A 320 -34.36 -7.07 42.70
N ALA A 321 -34.60 -8.38 42.72
CA ALA A 321 -34.14 -9.30 41.67
C ALA A 321 -34.78 -8.98 40.30
N VAL A 322 -36.10 -8.75 40.27
CA VAL A 322 -36.82 -8.31 39.05
C VAL A 322 -36.25 -7.00 38.52
N SER A 323 -36.01 -6.02 39.39
CA SER A 323 -35.41 -4.73 38.98
C SER A 323 -34.00 -4.87 38.38
N SER A 324 -33.20 -5.85 38.84
CA SER A 324 -31.88 -6.15 38.23
C SER A 324 -32.05 -6.76 36.84
N LEU A 325 -32.91 -7.77 36.72
CA LEU A 325 -33.19 -8.46 35.45
C LEU A 325 -33.80 -7.51 34.41
N GLU A 326 -34.69 -6.61 34.81
CA GLU A 326 -35.20 -5.54 33.94
C GLU A 326 -34.08 -4.60 33.47
N ALA A 327 -33.15 -4.22 34.35
CA ALA A 327 -32.01 -3.40 33.98
C ALA A 327 -31.02 -4.13 33.06
N GLU A 328 -30.85 -5.45 33.20
CA GLU A 328 -30.04 -6.28 32.30
C GLU A 328 -30.70 -6.50 30.93
N LEU A 329 -32.02 -6.72 30.90
CA LEU A 329 -32.82 -6.76 29.67
C LEU A 329 -32.74 -5.42 28.90
N ASN A 330 -32.87 -4.29 29.59
CA ASN A 330 -32.73 -2.96 28.99
C ASN A 330 -31.30 -2.65 28.50
N ARG A 331 -30.26 -3.30 29.04
CA ARG A 331 -28.87 -3.19 28.52
C ARG A 331 -28.69 -4.04 27.27
N THR A 332 -29.06 -5.31 27.34
CA THR A 332 -28.93 -6.26 26.22
C THR A 332 -29.77 -5.85 25.02
N GLN A 333 -30.96 -5.29 25.21
CA GLN A 333 -31.74 -4.72 24.10
C GLN A 333 -31.00 -3.59 23.38
N LYS A 334 -30.40 -2.64 24.12
CA LYS A 334 -29.62 -1.53 23.53
C LYS A 334 -28.34 -2.01 22.84
N GLU A 335 -27.74 -3.09 23.34
CA GLU A 335 -26.60 -3.73 22.70
C GLU A 335 -27.01 -4.38 21.37
N ILE A 336 -28.15 -5.10 21.34
CA ILE A 336 -28.73 -5.66 20.10
C ILE A 336 -29.06 -4.56 19.09
N GLU A 337 -29.66 -3.45 19.53
CA GLU A 337 -29.94 -2.28 18.67
C GLU A 337 -28.63 -1.66 18.11
N SER A 338 -27.57 -1.57 18.93
CA SER A 338 -26.25 -1.11 18.49
C SER A 338 -25.54 -2.07 17.53
N VAL A 339 -25.75 -3.39 17.68
CA VAL A 339 -25.23 -4.40 16.75
C VAL A 339 -25.97 -4.34 15.42
N ARG A 340 -27.31 -4.24 15.43
CA ARG A 340 -28.13 -4.11 14.21
C ARG A 340 -27.77 -2.89 13.38
N SER A 341 -27.62 -1.72 14.00
CA SER A 341 -27.18 -0.51 13.28
C SER A 341 -25.81 -0.71 12.61
N LYS A 342 -24.88 -1.45 13.23
CA LYS A 342 -23.56 -1.79 12.63
C LYS A 342 -23.67 -2.85 11.54
N GLU A 343 -24.65 -3.75 11.62
CA GLU A 343 -24.95 -4.76 10.61
C GLU A 343 -25.56 -4.12 9.35
N GLU A 344 -26.51 -3.19 9.51
CA GLU A 344 -27.07 -2.36 8.43
C GLU A 344 -25.98 -1.52 7.75
N ASP A 345 -25.16 -0.83 8.54
CA ASP A 345 -23.96 -0.09 8.10
C ASP A 345 -22.98 -0.94 7.27
N ALA A 346 -22.80 -2.21 7.65
CA ALA A 346 -21.92 -3.15 6.97
C ALA A 346 -22.57 -3.73 5.71
N GLN A 347 -23.88 -3.97 5.73
CA GLN A 347 -24.65 -4.47 4.60
C GLN A 347 -24.74 -3.44 3.48
N GLU A 348 -24.91 -2.14 3.79
CA GLU A 348 -24.85 -1.06 2.80
C GLU A 348 -23.49 -1.03 2.10
N LYS A 349 -22.40 -1.04 2.86
CA LYS A 349 -21.02 -1.08 2.33
C LYS A 349 -20.75 -2.34 1.50
N MET A 350 -21.34 -3.48 1.87
CA MET A 350 -21.27 -4.73 1.10
C MET A 350 -22.07 -4.68 -0.23
N VAL A 351 -23.05 -3.77 -0.36
CA VAL A 351 -23.79 -3.51 -1.60
C VAL A 351 -23.15 -2.39 -2.45
N GLU A 352 -22.42 -1.46 -1.82
CA GLU A 352 -21.70 -0.39 -2.50
C GLU A 352 -20.36 -0.85 -3.11
N LEU A 353 -19.54 -1.59 -2.34
CA LEU A 353 -18.21 -2.02 -2.78
C LEU A 353 -18.22 -2.80 -4.13
N PRO A 354 -19.17 -3.72 -4.41
CA PRO A 354 -19.27 -4.36 -5.73
C PRO A 354 -19.58 -3.40 -6.87
N LYS A 355 -20.35 -2.31 -6.62
CA LYS A 355 -20.65 -1.29 -7.63
C LYS A 355 -19.41 -0.46 -7.95
N MET A 356 -18.65 -0.05 -6.92
CA MET A 356 -17.38 0.65 -7.11
C MET A 356 -16.37 -0.21 -7.87
N LEU A 357 -16.29 -1.50 -7.55
CA LEU A 357 -15.44 -2.46 -8.29
C LEU A 357 -15.89 -2.63 -9.74
N GLN A 358 -17.20 -2.65 -10.02
CA GLN A 358 -17.74 -2.70 -11.38
C GLN A 358 -17.44 -1.41 -12.16
N GLN A 359 -17.54 -0.23 -11.53
CA GLN A 359 -17.21 1.05 -12.13
C GLN A 359 -15.70 1.13 -12.46
N ALA A 360 -14.83 0.82 -11.50
CA ALA A 360 -13.39 0.79 -11.72
C ALA A 360 -12.96 -0.23 -12.80
N ALA A 361 -13.67 -1.36 -12.92
CA ALA A 361 -13.44 -2.32 -13.99
C ALA A 361 -13.87 -1.80 -15.37
N GLN A 362 -14.98 -1.05 -15.45
CA GLN A 362 -15.41 -0.40 -16.69
C GLN A 362 -14.43 0.71 -17.09
N GLU A 363 -14.04 1.59 -16.15
CA GLU A 363 -13.06 2.66 -16.40
C GLU A 363 -11.70 2.13 -16.86
N ALA A 364 -11.27 0.96 -16.35
CA ALA A 364 -10.04 0.30 -16.78
C ALA A 364 -10.12 -0.29 -18.20
N GLU A 365 -11.27 -0.79 -18.62
CA GLU A 365 -11.51 -1.26 -20.00
C GLU A 365 -11.66 -0.08 -20.96
N ASP A 366 -12.42 0.97 -20.59
CA ASP A 366 -12.56 2.20 -21.37
C ASP A 366 -11.20 2.87 -21.63
N ALA A 367 -10.33 2.94 -20.62
CA ALA A 367 -8.96 3.46 -20.74
C ALA A 367 -8.06 2.57 -21.63
N LYS A 368 -8.27 1.26 -21.63
CA LYS A 368 -7.56 0.28 -22.45
C LYS A 368 -7.97 0.34 -23.93
N ASP A 369 -9.25 0.55 -24.21
CA ASP A 369 -9.75 0.78 -25.57
C ASP A 369 -9.27 2.14 -26.12
N ALA A 370 -9.26 3.18 -25.28
CA ALA A 370 -8.68 4.48 -25.63
C ALA A 370 -7.17 4.39 -25.94
N ALA A 371 -6.42 3.59 -25.18
CA ALA A 371 -5.00 3.34 -25.46
C ALA A 371 -4.78 2.60 -26.79
N GLN A 372 -5.57 1.56 -27.08
CA GLN A 372 -5.49 0.83 -28.36
C GLN A 372 -5.83 1.73 -29.56
N ALA A 373 -6.82 2.61 -29.42
CA ALA A 373 -7.15 3.60 -30.45
C ALA A 373 -5.96 4.54 -30.74
N ALA A 374 -5.31 5.07 -29.69
CA ALA A 374 -4.13 5.92 -29.82
C ALA A 374 -2.92 5.20 -30.43
N GLU A 375 -2.71 3.92 -30.11
CA GLU A 375 -1.64 3.11 -30.73
C GLU A 375 -1.90 2.87 -32.23
N GLU A 376 -3.15 2.62 -32.63
CA GLU A 376 -3.52 2.41 -34.04
C GLU A 376 -3.49 3.73 -34.86
N GLU A 377 -3.82 4.88 -34.27
CA GLU A 377 -3.58 6.19 -34.89
C GLU A 377 -2.09 6.49 -35.04
N LEU A 378 -1.29 6.22 -34.00
CA LEU A 378 0.17 6.35 -34.06
C LEU A 378 0.79 5.40 -35.11
N ARG A 379 0.20 4.22 -35.32
CA ARG A 379 0.63 3.28 -36.36
C ARG A 379 0.35 3.83 -37.76
N LYS A 380 -0.85 4.37 -38.01
CA LYS A 380 -1.22 5.01 -39.28
C LYS A 380 -0.33 6.21 -39.59
N ALA A 381 -0.15 7.13 -38.62
CA ALA A 381 0.71 8.29 -38.80
C ALA A 381 2.16 7.91 -39.17
N LYS A 382 2.71 6.83 -38.58
CA LYS A 382 4.02 6.29 -38.97
C LYS A 382 4.03 5.76 -40.42
N GLU A 383 3.00 5.02 -40.82
CA GLU A 383 2.84 4.50 -42.19
C GLU A 383 2.79 5.65 -43.21
N ASP A 384 2.01 6.70 -42.94
CA ASP A 384 1.92 7.92 -43.76
C ASP A 384 3.27 8.67 -43.84
N THR A 385 4.02 8.76 -42.73
CA THR A 385 5.35 9.42 -42.75
C THR A 385 6.40 8.65 -43.55
N GLU A 386 6.41 7.31 -43.52
CA GLU A 386 7.31 6.53 -44.39
C GLU A 386 6.85 6.53 -45.85
N GLN A 387 5.54 6.58 -46.13
CA GLN A 387 5.02 6.73 -47.50
C GLN A 387 5.40 8.08 -48.12
N THR A 388 5.21 9.18 -47.39
CA THR A 388 5.59 10.53 -47.85
C THR A 388 7.10 10.68 -48.01
N LYS A 389 7.91 10.07 -47.13
CA LYS A 389 9.37 9.97 -47.25
C LYS A 389 9.82 9.12 -48.45
N ALA A 390 9.13 8.03 -48.78
CA ALA A 390 9.35 7.25 -50.00
C ALA A 390 9.01 8.05 -51.27
N ALA A 391 7.94 8.86 -51.23
CA ALA A 391 7.62 9.79 -52.31
C ALA A 391 8.71 10.88 -52.47
N ALA A 392 9.15 11.50 -51.37
CA ALA A 392 10.17 12.55 -51.37
C ALA A 392 11.55 12.07 -51.85
N THR A 393 11.97 10.84 -51.50
CA THR A 393 13.20 10.24 -52.03
C THR A 393 13.09 9.93 -53.53
N THR A 394 11.89 9.55 -54.00
CA THR A 394 11.60 9.35 -55.43
C THR A 394 11.63 10.67 -56.23
N THR A 395 11.01 11.74 -55.73
CA THR A 395 11.01 13.06 -56.40
C THR A 395 12.41 13.68 -56.40
N SER A 396 13.16 13.58 -55.31
CA SER A 396 14.58 14.00 -55.22
C SER A 396 15.46 13.25 -56.23
N SER A 397 15.27 11.93 -56.37
CA SER A 397 15.97 11.12 -57.37
C SER A 397 15.65 11.58 -58.80
N ARG A 398 14.39 11.91 -59.09
CA ARG A 398 13.96 12.47 -60.38
C ARG A 398 14.56 13.85 -60.65
N LEU A 399 14.61 14.73 -59.65
CA LEU A 399 15.24 16.05 -59.76
C LEU A 399 16.74 15.94 -60.08
N CYS A 400 17.45 15.02 -59.43
CA CYS A 400 18.86 14.74 -59.73
C CYS A 400 19.10 14.24 -61.17
N ALA A 401 18.15 13.49 -61.74
CA ALA A 401 18.20 13.09 -63.15
C ALA A 401 18.01 14.31 -64.09
N VAL A 402 16.99 15.13 -63.83
CA VAL A 402 16.70 16.34 -64.62
C VAL A 402 17.85 17.36 -64.57
N LEU A 403 18.50 17.54 -63.41
CA LEU A 403 19.68 18.41 -63.30
C LEU A 403 20.84 17.95 -64.18
N LYS A 404 21.11 16.63 -64.23
CA LYS A 404 22.14 16.05 -65.11
C LYS A 404 21.79 16.16 -66.59
N GLU A 405 20.51 16.05 -66.93
CA GLU A 405 20.02 16.30 -68.28
C GLU A 405 20.22 17.77 -68.68
N ILE A 406 19.89 18.73 -67.82
CA ILE A 406 20.14 20.16 -68.04
C ILE A 406 21.64 20.46 -68.19
N GLU A 407 22.52 19.81 -67.43
CA GLU A 407 23.97 19.94 -67.58
C GLU A 407 24.46 19.36 -68.92
N ALA A 408 23.93 18.21 -69.36
CA ALA A 408 24.22 17.62 -70.66
C ALA A 408 23.72 18.50 -71.81
N SER A 409 22.51 19.08 -71.71
CA SER A 409 22.00 20.05 -72.69
C SER A 409 22.88 21.30 -72.77
N LYS A 410 23.31 21.86 -71.63
CA LYS A 410 24.25 23.01 -71.59
C LYS A 410 25.63 22.66 -72.12
N ALA A 411 26.09 21.42 -71.97
CA ALA A 411 27.34 20.97 -72.59
C ALA A 411 27.18 20.86 -74.11
N SER A 412 26.06 20.31 -74.59
CA SER A 412 25.71 20.23 -76.01
C SER A 412 25.57 21.62 -76.65
N GLU A 413 24.90 22.56 -75.97
CA GLU A 413 24.77 23.96 -76.37
C GLU A 413 26.15 24.63 -76.56
N ARG A 414 27.06 24.48 -75.60
CA ARG A 414 28.44 25.03 -75.73
C ARG A 414 29.20 24.41 -76.91
N LEU A 415 29.03 23.11 -77.17
CA LEU A 415 29.65 22.45 -78.32
C LEU A 415 29.05 22.96 -79.65
N ALA A 416 27.74 23.16 -79.71
CA ALA A 416 27.06 23.74 -80.88
C ALA A 416 27.51 25.19 -81.12
N LEU A 417 27.59 26.02 -80.08
CA LEU A 417 28.09 27.39 -80.16
C LEU A 417 29.57 27.46 -80.58
N ALA A 418 30.40 26.53 -80.10
CA ALA A 418 31.80 26.42 -80.52
C ALA A 418 31.91 26.01 -82.01
N ALA A 419 31.10 25.05 -82.46
CA ALA A 419 31.03 24.66 -83.87
C ALA A 419 30.55 25.81 -84.78
N VAL A 420 29.53 26.58 -84.35
CA VAL A 420 29.05 27.76 -85.07
C VAL A 420 30.11 28.85 -85.15
N ARG A 421 30.90 29.08 -84.09
CA ARG A 421 32.05 30.01 -84.12
C ARG A 421 33.13 29.54 -85.08
N ALA A 422 33.55 28.28 -85.01
CA ALA A 422 34.53 27.70 -85.92
C ALA A 422 34.07 27.78 -87.39
N LEU A 423 32.78 27.57 -87.68
CA LEU A 423 32.19 27.71 -89.02
C LEU A 423 32.10 29.17 -89.50
N LYS A 424 31.93 30.13 -88.57
CA LYS A 424 31.96 31.58 -88.87
C LYS A 424 33.39 32.04 -89.14
N GLU A 425 34.34 31.63 -88.30
CA GLU A 425 35.77 31.90 -88.45
C GLU A 425 36.33 31.27 -89.73
N SER A 426 35.91 30.04 -90.11
CA SER A 426 36.28 29.44 -91.39
C SER A 426 35.64 30.14 -92.60
N LYS A 427 34.49 30.79 -92.43
CA LYS A 427 33.89 31.64 -93.48
C LYS A 427 34.61 32.99 -93.61
N GLU A 428 34.96 33.62 -92.48
CA GLU A 428 35.69 34.90 -92.46
C GLU A 428 37.14 34.74 -92.94
N ALA A 429 37.71 33.54 -92.83
CA ALA A 429 38.97 33.14 -93.47
C ALA A 429 38.83 32.72 -94.96
N SER A 430 37.61 32.67 -95.53
CA SER A 430 37.32 32.08 -96.85
C SER A 430 36.54 33.03 -97.75
N ASN A 431 37.21 34.06 -98.29
CA ASN A 431 36.69 34.87 -99.40
C ASN A 431 36.70 34.08 -100.73
N VAL A 432 35.74 33.17 -100.92
CA VAL A 432 35.40 32.52 -102.21
C VAL A 432 33.88 32.31 -102.29
N GLU A 433 33.33 32.39 -103.50
CA GLU A 433 31.90 32.42 -103.83
C GLU A 433 31.25 31.01 -103.96
N ASP A 434 29.90 31.01 -104.00
CA ASP A 434 29.02 30.03 -104.67
C ASP A 434 28.92 28.57 -104.16
N SER A 435 27.85 27.81 -104.42
CA SER A 435 26.62 28.04 -105.22
C SER A 435 25.40 27.27 -104.59
N PRO A 436 24.13 27.41 -105.05
CA PRO A 436 22.93 27.09 -104.25
C PRO A 436 22.34 25.68 -104.45
N ARG A 437 21.45 25.27 -103.53
CA ARG A 437 20.56 24.09 -103.70
C ARG A 437 19.13 24.36 -103.16
N GLY A 438 18.34 25.10 -103.93
CA GLY A 438 16.92 25.38 -103.62
C GLY A 438 15.95 24.39 -104.27
N VAL A 439 14.75 24.25 -103.69
CA VAL A 439 13.60 23.50 -104.24
C VAL A 439 12.45 24.48 -104.48
N THR A 440 11.82 24.40 -105.65
CA THR A 440 10.76 25.35 -106.05
C THR A 440 9.36 24.77 -105.81
N LEU A 441 8.46 25.54 -105.21
CA LEU A 441 7.07 25.16 -104.92
C LEU A 441 6.06 26.12 -105.60
N PRO A 442 4.86 25.64 -105.99
CA PRO A 442 3.80 26.51 -106.51
C PRO A 442 3.26 27.49 -105.46
N ILE A 443 2.89 28.71 -105.88
CA ILE A 443 2.43 29.78 -104.98
C ILE A 443 1.14 29.41 -104.23
N SER A 444 0.21 28.70 -104.87
CA SER A 444 -1.02 28.20 -104.24
C SER A 444 -0.74 27.16 -103.16
N GLU A 445 0.20 26.25 -103.40
CA GLU A 445 0.64 25.25 -102.44
C GLU A 445 1.43 25.90 -101.29
N TYR A 446 2.27 26.89 -101.58
CA TYR A 446 2.95 27.70 -100.56
C TYR A 446 1.96 28.36 -99.61
N TYR A 447 0.92 29.04 -100.09
CA TYR A 447 -0.09 29.64 -99.20
C TYR A 447 -0.92 28.59 -98.45
N ALA A 448 -1.27 27.46 -99.07
CA ALA A 448 -2.00 26.38 -98.40
C ALA A 448 -1.17 25.69 -97.31
N LEU A 449 0.14 25.51 -97.53
CA LEU A 449 1.09 24.97 -96.55
C LEU A 449 1.40 26.00 -95.46
N SER A 450 1.61 27.27 -95.81
CA SER A 450 1.84 28.35 -94.85
C SER A 450 0.65 28.56 -93.93
N LYS A 451 -0.58 28.51 -94.46
CA LYS A 451 -1.79 28.58 -93.63
C LYS A 451 -1.90 27.36 -92.70
N LYS A 452 -1.68 26.13 -93.20
CA LYS A 452 -1.68 24.93 -92.36
C LYS A 452 -0.56 24.93 -91.31
N ALA A 453 0.59 25.53 -91.62
CA ALA A 453 1.67 25.72 -90.66
C ALA A 453 1.24 26.70 -89.55
N GLN A 454 0.62 27.83 -89.90
CA GLN A 454 0.09 28.79 -88.93
C GLN A 454 -1.04 28.17 -88.07
N GLU A 455 -2.00 27.46 -88.67
CA GLU A 455 -3.08 26.77 -87.92
C GLU A 455 -2.51 25.70 -86.97
N ALA A 456 -1.43 25.00 -87.37
CA ALA A 456 -0.73 24.04 -86.51
C ALA A 456 0.14 24.72 -85.43
N GLU A 457 0.68 25.91 -85.70
CA GLU A 457 1.44 26.73 -84.76
C GLU A 457 0.52 27.35 -83.71
N GLU A 458 -0.65 27.86 -84.09
CA GLU A 458 -1.69 28.35 -83.17
C GLU A 458 -2.19 27.22 -82.26
N LEU A 459 -2.51 26.04 -82.81
CA LEU A 459 -2.88 24.84 -82.03
C LEU A 459 -1.73 24.25 -81.19
N ALA A 460 -0.47 24.56 -81.51
CA ALA A 460 0.67 24.21 -80.67
C ALA A 460 0.85 25.23 -79.53
N ASN A 461 0.73 26.52 -79.82
CA ASN A 461 0.85 27.61 -78.86
C ASN A 461 -0.27 27.57 -77.80
N GLU A 462 -1.50 27.23 -78.19
CA GLU A 462 -2.62 27.04 -77.24
C GLU A 462 -2.32 25.89 -76.26
N LYS A 463 -1.86 24.74 -76.75
CA LYS A 463 -1.44 23.59 -75.90
C LYS A 463 -0.22 23.89 -75.04
N VAL A 464 0.72 24.71 -75.54
CA VAL A 464 1.85 25.21 -74.75
C VAL A 464 1.36 26.15 -73.65
N ALA A 465 0.36 27.00 -73.89
CA ALA A 465 -0.24 27.85 -72.87
C ALA A 465 -0.98 27.03 -71.80
N GLU A 466 -1.80 26.05 -72.19
CA GLU A 466 -2.43 25.10 -71.25
C GLU A 466 -1.38 24.39 -70.39
N ALA A 467 -0.35 23.81 -71.02
CA ALA A 467 0.74 23.14 -70.32
C ALA A 467 1.53 24.09 -69.39
N LEU A 468 1.76 25.34 -69.79
CA LEU A 468 2.40 26.35 -68.94
C LEU A 468 1.56 26.68 -67.71
N THR A 469 0.24 26.89 -67.83
CA THR A 469 -0.62 27.14 -66.67
C THR A 469 -0.67 25.95 -65.71
N GLN A 470 -0.66 24.72 -66.24
CA GLN A 470 -0.57 23.51 -65.42
C GLN A 470 0.79 23.41 -64.71
N VAL A 471 1.90 23.78 -65.38
CA VAL A 471 3.24 23.85 -64.80
C VAL A 471 3.34 24.96 -63.74
N GLU A 472 2.69 26.10 -63.91
CA GLU A 472 2.66 27.18 -62.91
C GLU A 472 1.86 26.78 -61.67
N SER A 473 0.68 26.17 -61.84
CA SER A 473 -0.08 25.59 -60.72
C SER A 473 0.70 24.49 -60.00
N ALA A 474 1.41 23.64 -60.74
CA ALA A 474 2.26 22.60 -60.15
C ALA A 474 3.45 23.20 -59.37
N LYS A 475 4.09 24.26 -59.87
CA LYS A 475 5.15 24.99 -59.17
C LYS A 475 4.67 25.67 -57.88
N GLY A 476 3.45 26.22 -57.87
CA GLY A 476 2.84 26.78 -56.66
C GLY A 476 2.66 25.71 -55.58
N SER A 477 2.09 24.56 -55.96
CA SER A 477 1.98 23.39 -55.09
C SER A 477 3.33 22.82 -54.65
N GLU A 478 4.34 22.84 -55.53
CA GLU A 478 5.71 22.40 -55.23
C GLU A 478 6.33 23.31 -54.16
N LEU A 479 6.22 24.64 -54.29
CA LEU A 479 6.69 25.61 -53.31
C LEU A 479 6.00 25.47 -51.96
N GLU A 480 4.66 25.36 -51.91
CA GLU A 480 3.95 25.11 -50.64
C GLU A 480 4.37 23.79 -49.98
N SER A 481 4.64 22.74 -50.77
CA SER A 481 5.12 21.47 -50.24
C SER A 481 6.57 21.56 -49.75
N LEU A 482 7.40 22.38 -50.41
CA LEU A 482 8.79 22.64 -50.05
C LEU A 482 8.88 23.40 -48.74
N ASP A 483 8.09 24.46 -48.56
CA ASP A 483 8.08 25.27 -47.33
C ASP A 483 7.70 24.41 -46.13
N ARG A 484 6.60 23.66 -46.21
CA ARG A 484 6.16 22.70 -45.17
C ARG A 484 7.23 21.62 -44.90
N LEU A 485 7.94 21.16 -45.93
CA LEU A 485 9.07 20.24 -45.77
C LEU A 485 10.25 20.90 -45.05
N THR A 486 10.53 22.20 -45.28
CA THR A 486 11.58 22.92 -44.52
C THR A 486 11.17 23.15 -43.08
N GLU A 487 9.88 23.35 -42.78
CA GLU A 487 9.38 23.49 -41.40
C GLU A 487 9.48 22.16 -40.65
N ALA A 488 8.97 21.07 -41.23
CA ALA A 488 9.14 19.72 -40.68
C ALA A 488 10.62 19.33 -40.54
N ALA A 489 11.48 19.75 -41.47
CA ALA A 489 12.92 19.55 -41.36
C ALA A 489 13.52 20.32 -40.18
N LYS A 490 13.19 21.61 -39.99
CA LYS A 490 13.64 22.40 -38.83
C LYS A 490 13.21 21.75 -37.51
N GLU A 491 11.94 21.32 -37.41
CA GLU A 491 11.44 20.59 -36.23
C GLU A 491 12.19 19.28 -35.97
N MET A 492 12.48 18.48 -37.01
CA MET A 492 13.27 17.26 -36.86
C MET A 492 14.71 17.56 -36.44
N ASP A 493 15.29 18.63 -36.97
CA ASP A 493 16.65 19.08 -36.65
C ASP A 493 16.75 19.59 -35.20
N GLU A 494 15.74 20.31 -34.71
CA GLU A 494 15.61 20.71 -33.31
C GLU A 494 15.45 19.49 -32.40
N LYS A 495 14.53 18.56 -32.72
CA LYS A 495 14.35 17.31 -31.98
C LYS A 495 15.64 16.48 -31.97
N LYS A 496 16.36 16.40 -33.10
CA LYS A 496 17.66 15.73 -33.21
C LYS A 496 18.73 16.40 -32.34
N ARG A 497 18.84 17.73 -32.34
CA ARG A 497 19.76 18.46 -31.44
C ARG A 497 19.43 18.20 -29.98
N THR A 498 18.16 18.23 -29.57
CA THR A 498 17.79 17.90 -28.18
C THR A 498 18.18 16.47 -27.79
N LEU A 499 18.11 15.52 -28.72
CA LEU A 499 18.54 14.13 -28.51
C LEU A 499 20.07 13.98 -28.43
N GLU A 500 20.83 14.61 -29.34
CA GLU A 500 22.30 14.56 -29.34
C GLU A 500 22.86 15.23 -28.07
N LEU A 501 22.35 16.40 -27.67
CA LEU A 501 22.72 17.07 -26.43
C LEU A 501 22.29 16.29 -25.18
N ALA A 502 21.23 15.47 -25.24
CA ALA A 502 20.85 14.57 -24.15
C ALA A 502 21.78 13.34 -24.04
N LEU A 503 22.31 12.85 -25.18
CA LEU A 503 23.22 11.70 -25.27
C LEU A 503 24.66 12.05 -24.89
N GLU A 504 25.26 13.05 -25.53
CA GLU A 504 26.62 13.53 -25.23
C GLU A 504 26.76 13.86 -23.74
N ARG A 505 25.70 14.45 -23.16
CA ARG A 505 25.63 14.73 -21.74
C ARG A 505 25.52 13.49 -20.85
N ALA A 506 24.87 12.41 -21.31
CA ALA A 506 24.89 11.13 -20.60
C ALA A 506 26.28 10.47 -20.65
N GLU A 507 27.07 10.72 -21.70
CA GLU A 507 28.46 10.28 -21.78
C GLU A 507 29.36 11.09 -20.83
N ARG A 508 29.30 12.44 -20.89
CA ARG A 508 30.02 13.32 -19.95
C ARG A 508 29.67 13.05 -18.48
N ALA A 509 28.40 12.78 -18.16
CA ALA A 509 27.99 12.39 -16.81
C ALA A 509 28.62 11.06 -16.35
N ASN A 510 28.84 10.10 -17.25
CA ASN A 510 29.54 8.85 -16.93
C ASN A 510 31.05 9.06 -16.73
N GLU A 511 31.70 9.92 -17.53
CA GLU A 511 33.11 10.27 -17.33
C GLU A 511 33.32 11.03 -16.00
N GLY A 512 32.45 12.02 -15.71
CA GLY A 512 32.44 12.77 -14.46
C GLY A 512 32.20 11.87 -13.23
N LYS A 513 31.26 10.91 -13.33
CA LYS A 513 31.07 9.85 -12.32
C LYS A 513 32.37 9.08 -12.09
N LEU A 514 33.01 8.60 -13.15
CA LEU A 514 34.24 7.80 -13.08
C LEU A 514 35.41 8.58 -12.45
N ALA A 515 35.50 9.89 -12.71
CA ALA A 515 36.50 10.77 -12.10
C ALA A 515 36.20 11.06 -10.61
N ALA A 516 34.96 11.38 -10.26
CA ALA A 516 34.54 11.63 -8.89
C ALA A 516 34.73 10.38 -7.99
N GLU A 517 34.44 9.19 -8.53
CA GLU A 517 34.63 7.91 -7.84
C GLU A 517 36.12 7.59 -7.56
N GLN A 518 37.05 8.15 -8.34
CA GLN A 518 38.49 8.05 -8.08
C GLN A 518 38.96 9.02 -6.97
N GLN A 519 38.30 10.18 -6.82
CA GLN A 519 38.63 11.16 -5.77
C GLN A 519 38.00 10.77 -4.42
N LEU A 520 36.74 10.32 -4.41
CA LEU A 520 36.06 9.82 -3.19
C LEU A 520 36.82 8.66 -2.53
N ARG A 521 37.45 7.78 -3.32
CA ARG A 521 38.33 6.72 -2.81
C ARG A 521 39.53 7.27 -2.01
N LYS A 522 40.09 8.42 -2.41
CA LYS A 522 41.19 9.08 -1.67
C LYS A 522 40.65 9.74 -0.41
N TRP A 523 39.60 10.56 -0.54
CA TRP A 523 39.05 11.36 0.56
C TRP A 523 38.56 10.50 1.74
N ARG A 524 37.95 9.33 1.47
CA ARG A 524 37.55 8.37 2.53
C ARG A 524 38.76 7.90 3.36
N SER A 525 39.92 7.69 2.74
CA SER A 525 41.17 7.34 3.45
C SER A 525 41.61 8.47 4.38
N ASP A 526 41.61 9.71 3.88
CA ASP A 526 42.07 10.88 4.64
C ASP A 526 41.14 11.22 5.81
N HIS A 527 39.81 11.06 5.64
CA HIS A 527 38.84 11.33 6.71
C HIS A 527 38.90 10.29 7.83
N GLU A 528 39.04 9.01 7.49
CA GLU A 528 39.19 7.90 8.44
C GLU A 528 40.43 8.08 9.34
N GLN A 529 41.49 8.71 8.83
CA GLN A 529 42.65 9.10 9.63
C GLN A 529 42.37 10.27 10.58
N ARG A 530 41.51 11.23 10.21
CA ARG A 530 41.15 12.38 11.07
C ARG A 530 40.22 11.99 12.22
N ARG A 531 39.24 11.11 11.98
CA ARG A 531 38.25 10.68 12.98
C ARG A 531 38.93 10.11 14.24
N LYS A 532 39.97 9.30 14.04
CA LYS A 532 40.81 8.68 15.08
C LYS A 532 41.57 9.68 15.96
N ILE A 533 41.84 10.89 15.46
CA ILE A 533 42.52 11.95 16.22
C ILE A 533 41.53 12.65 17.18
N GLN A 534 40.27 12.86 16.76
CA GLN A 534 39.26 13.52 17.61
C GLN A 534 38.75 12.63 18.75
N GLU A 535 38.62 11.32 18.54
CA GLU A 535 38.16 10.39 19.60
C GLU A 535 39.15 10.32 20.78
N ALA A 536 40.45 10.55 20.53
CA ALA A 536 41.45 10.67 21.59
C ALA A 536 41.25 11.93 22.47
N ALA A 537 40.79 13.04 21.89
CA ALA A 537 40.69 14.32 22.59
C ALA A 537 39.51 14.43 23.56
N LYS A 538 38.37 13.79 23.26
CA LYS A 538 37.15 13.90 24.09
C LYS A 538 37.24 13.21 25.46
N ARG A 539 38.28 12.39 25.70
CA ARG A 539 38.38 11.50 26.88
C ARG A 539 38.97 12.16 28.14
N ALA A 540 39.14 13.48 28.16
CA ALA A 540 40.05 14.18 29.09
C ALA A 540 39.41 15.14 30.11
N VAL A 541 38.08 15.36 30.13
CA VAL A 541 37.47 16.56 30.77
C VAL A 541 36.25 16.26 31.66
N ASN A 542 36.34 15.35 32.64
CA ASN A 542 35.30 15.17 33.69
C ASN A 542 35.79 14.33 34.92
N PRO A 543 35.74 14.85 36.16
CA PRO A 543 36.04 14.07 37.39
C PRO A 543 35.11 14.28 38.62
N VAL A 544 34.82 13.20 39.37
CA VAL A 544 34.35 13.14 40.81
C VAL A 544 32.87 13.57 41.04
N SER A 545 32.01 12.96 41.90
CA SER A 545 32.20 12.30 43.23
C SER A 545 31.40 10.98 43.48
N SER A 546 31.34 10.51 44.73
CA SER A 546 31.16 9.09 45.19
C SER A 546 30.48 9.01 46.60
N PRO A 547 30.46 7.88 47.36
CA PRO A 547 29.76 6.56 47.23
C PRO A 547 28.80 6.24 48.41
N PHE A 548 28.10 5.06 48.43
CA PHE A 548 27.83 4.30 49.69
C PHE A 548 27.39 2.80 49.49
N VAL A 549 28.24 1.87 49.96
CA VAL A 549 28.03 0.55 50.64
C VAL A 549 27.03 -0.53 50.12
N ASP A 550 27.54 -1.78 50.09
CA ASP A 550 26.95 -3.12 49.77
C ASP A 550 26.89 -3.98 51.08
N PRO A 551 26.17 -5.13 51.24
CA PRO A 551 26.66 -6.44 50.75
C PRO A 551 25.66 -7.63 50.51
N TYR A 552 26.21 -8.72 49.93
CA TYR A 552 25.78 -10.14 49.93
C TYR A 552 24.77 -10.66 48.89
N LEU A 553 25.30 -11.26 47.81
CA LEU A 553 25.49 -12.73 47.76
C LEU A 553 26.62 -13.09 46.78
N LYS A 554 27.09 -14.35 46.80
CA LYS A 554 28.36 -14.77 46.20
C LYS A 554 28.31 -16.23 45.78
N GLU A 555 28.55 -16.53 44.49
CA GLU A 555 29.24 -17.77 44.12
C GLU A 555 29.85 -17.76 42.69
N GLN A 556 30.81 -18.66 42.49
CA GLN A 556 31.37 -19.07 41.19
C GLN A 556 30.61 -20.36 40.74
N ASP A 557 30.83 -21.07 39.63
CA ASP A 557 32.05 -21.24 38.83
C ASP A 557 31.76 -21.95 37.46
N SER A 558 32.83 -22.16 36.68
CA SER A 558 33.07 -23.25 35.71
C SER A 558 32.17 -23.44 34.46
N ARG A 559 32.73 -23.01 33.32
CA ARG A 559 33.04 -23.80 32.10
C ARG A 559 32.27 -25.10 31.76
N LEU A 560 31.84 -25.22 30.50
CA LEU A 560 32.18 -26.28 29.51
C LEU A 560 31.96 -25.67 28.09
N HIS A 561 32.89 -25.60 27.12
CA HIS A 561 33.69 -26.59 26.37
C HIS A 561 32.92 -27.56 25.44
N MET A 562 32.84 -27.21 24.14
CA MET A 562 33.19 -27.99 22.90
C MET A 562 33.27 -26.94 21.76
N SER A 563 34.31 -26.81 20.91
CA SER A 563 34.98 -27.77 20.01
C SER A 563 34.07 -28.25 18.85
N GLY A 564 34.38 -28.05 17.57
CA GLY A 564 35.49 -27.32 16.93
C GLY A 564 35.75 -27.78 15.48
N SER A 565 36.38 -26.94 14.64
CA SER A 565 37.09 -27.37 13.41
C SER A 565 38.08 -26.28 12.95
N SER A 566 39.07 -26.65 12.13
CA SER A 566 40.23 -25.82 11.75
C SER A 566 40.46 -25.83 10.23
N TYR A 567 41.64 -25.37 9.81
CA TYR A 567 42.23 -25.27 8.46
C TYR A 567 41.90 -23.99 7.66
N GLU A 568 42.90 -23.23 7.16
CA GLU A 568 44.35 -23.23 7.46
C GLU A 568 44.96 -21.84 7.12
N ASP A 569 46.08 -21.46 7.75
CA ASP A 569 46.64 -20.10 7.67
C ASP A 569 47.95 -20.03 6.86
N HIS A 570 47.97 -19.26 5.77
CA HIS A 570 49.19 -18.92 5.01
C HIS A 570 49.16 -17.53 4.34
N VAL A 571 50.05 -16.64 4.80
CA VAL A 571 50.37 -15.33 4.21
C VAL A 571 51.89 -15.12 4.29
N PRO A 572 52.61 -14.81 3.17
CA PRO A 572 53.21 -13.48 3.10
C PRO A 572 53.45 -12.87 1.69
N ASN A 573 53.19 -11.56 1.59
CA ASN A 573 53.93 -10.55 0.81
C ASN A 573 54.44 -10.85 -0.63
N ARG A 574 53.94 -10.05 -1.61
CA ARG A 574 54.69 -8.85 -2.09
C ARG A 574 53.89 -7.94 -3.02
N LYS A 575 54.29 -6.66 -3.07
CA LYS A 575 53.89 -5.66 -4.08
C LYS A 575 54.85 -5.73 -5.28
N LEU A 576 54.38 -5.55 -6.53
CA LEU A 576 54.83 -4.49 -7.48
C LEU A 576 54.29 -4.66 -8.94
N ARG A 577 53.82 -3.54 -9.51
CA ARG A 577 53.97 -3.06 -10.92
C ARG A 577 53.25 -3.72 -12.14
N LYS A 578 52.44 -2.83 -12.77
CA LYS A 578 52.44 -2.39 -14.19
C LYS A 578 51.59 -3.12 -15.26
N LYS A 579 50.55 -2.38 -15.70
CA LYS A 579 50.20 -2.00 -17.10
C LYS A 579 50.36 -3.03 -18.24
N LYS A 580 49.21 -3.42 -18.81
CA LYS A 580 48.85 -3.47 -20.26
C LYS A 580 47.30 -3.49 -20.29
N SER A 581 46.56 -2.49 -20.79
CA SER A 581 46.38 -2.04 -22.18
C SER A 581 45.80 -3.13 -23.11
N PHE A 582 44.49 -3.07 -23.40
CA PHE A 582 43.92 -3.24 -24.75
C PHE A 582 42.41 -2.92 -24.76
N LEU A 583 42.01 -2.05 -25.69
CA LEU A 583 40.67 -1.82 -26.22
C LEU A 583 40.81 -1.76 -27.75
N PRO A 584 39.73 -1.88 -28.54
CA PRO A 584 38.49 -2.62 -28.31
C PRO A 584 38.32 -3.72 -29.40
N ARG A 585 37.18 -4.42 -29.45
CA ARG A 585 36.76 -5.09 -30.69
C ARG A 585 35.25 -5.03 -30.92
N MET A 586 34.86 -4.34 -31.98
CA MET A 586 33.50 -4.37 -32.55
C MET A 586 33.16 -5.79 -33.02
N GLY A 587 31.88 -6.18 -32.93
CA GLY A 587 31.45 -7.56 -33.21
C GLY A 587 29.94 -7.72 -33.37
N SER A 588 29.32 -6.96 -34.27
CA SER A 588 27.89 -7.06 -34.58
C SER A 588 27.55 -8.42 -35.19
N PHE A 589 26.66 -9.20 -34.58
CA PHE A 589 25.99 -10.31 -35.24
C PHE A 589 24.51 -10.40 -34.88
N LEU A 590 23.68 -10.39 -35.92
CA LEU A 590 22.25 -10.68 -35.87
C LEU A 590 22.03 -12.19 -35.72
N SER A 591 21.05 -12.60 -34.92
CA SER A 591 20.24 -13.79 -35.21
C SER A 591 18.89 -13.73 -34.52
N ARG A 592 17.83 -14.00 -35.30
CA ARG A 592 16.49 -14.29 -34.79
C ARG A 592 16.52 -15.59 -33.99
N ASN A 593 15.60 -15.74 -33.03
CA ASN A 593 14.96 -17.02 -32.74
C ASN A 593 13.63 -16.82 -32.01
N THR A 594 12.53 -16.94 -32.75
CA THR A 594 11.22 -17.39 -32.26
C THR A 594 11.14 -18.89 -32.53
N PRO A 595 10.68 -19.72 -31.58
CA PRO A 595 9.24 -19.96 -31.44
C PRO A 595 8.81 -19.97 -29.94
N ALA A 596 7.59 -20.32 -29.51
CA ALA A 596 6.49 -21.00 -30.19
C ALA A 596 5.10 -20.54 -29.70
N GLN A 597 4.06 -20.97 -30.41
CA GLN A 597 2.68 -20.98 -29.91
C GLN A 597 2.38 -22.31 -29.19
N THR A 598 1.92 -22.22 -27.95
CA THR A 598 0.87 -23.05 -27.31
C THR A 598 0.41 -22.32 -26.06
#